data_AF-A0A0Q9NZE4-F1
#
_entry.id   AF-A0A0Q9NZE4-F1
#
_cell.length_a   1.000
_cell.length_b   1.000
_cell.length_c   1.000
_cell.angle_alpha   90.00
_cell.angle_beta   90.00
_cell.angle_gamma   90.00
#
_symmetry.space_group_name_H-M   'P 1'
#
loop_
_entity.id
_entity.type
_entity.pdbx_description
1 polymer ?
#
loop_
_entity_poly.entity_id
_entity_poly.type
_entity_poly.pdbx_seq_one_letter_code
_entity_poly.pdbx_strand_id
1 'polypeptide(L)'
;MIIRWLSWIVWVMSPGPRLTLLALFAATMLAGLLVLGRLWWVHQQTSDWVLWPKEIPSRVQFAGRDYNCGPTPAMARHEVSGMTRQGTTAGGAEILAEPPLGEAKVFILVRTAEGTFGCGLLGGP
;
A
#
# COMPACT_ATOMS: atom_id res chain seq x y z
N MET A 1 -56.39 26.13 36.89
CA MET A 1 -55.09 26.79 36.68
C MET A 1 -54.10 26.21 37.69
N ILE A 2 -53.21 25.31 37.24
CA ILE A 2 -51.83 25.08 37.72
C ILE A 2 -51.19 24.11 36.71
N ILE A 3 -50.09 24.59 36.13
CA ILE A 3 -49.20 23.94 35.18
C ILE A 3 -48.06 23.29 35.99
N ARG A 4 -47.60 22.08 35.63
CA ARG A 4 -46.17 21.64 35.68
C ARG A 4 -46.01 20.17 35.27
N TRP A 5 -45.56 19.89 34.04
CA TRP A 5 -44.17 19.87 33.55
C TRP A 5 -43.53 18.48 33.72
N LEU A 6 -43.33 17.82 32.57
CA LEU A 6 -42.30 16.87 32.18
C LEU A 6 -41.61 16.02 33.27
N SER A 7 -41.76 14.70 33.13
CA SER A 7 -40.72 13.75 33.53
C SER A 7 -40.66 12.64 32.49
N TRP A 8 -40.13 12.98 31.32
CA TRP A 8 -39.57 11.99 30.40
C TRP A 8 -38.30 11.46 31.05
N ILE A 9 -38.43 10.44 31.90
CA ILE A 9 -37.29 9.67 32.37
C ILE A 9 -36.81 8.87 31.17
N VAL A 10 -35.80 9.41 30.50
CA VAL A 10 -34.95 8.67 29.59
C VAL A 10 -34.28 7.59 30.43
N TRP A 11 -34.84 6.38 30.39
CA TRP A 11 -34.17 5.18 30.86
C TRP A 11 -32.94 4.98 29.99
N VAL A 12 -31.81 5.53 30.42
CA VAL A 12 -30.49 5.14 29.92
C VAL A 12 -30.27 3.71 30.40
N MET A 13 -30.73 2.74 29.61
CA MET A 13 -30.36 1.34 29.78
C MET A 13 -28.85 1.27 29.53
N SER A 14 -28.06 1.24 30.59
CA SER A 14 -26.65 0.89 30.48
C SER A 14 -26.56 -0.53 29.92
N PRO A 15 -25.95 -0.75 28.73
CA PRO A 15 -25.75 -2.09 28.23
C PRO A 15 -24.96 -2.86 29.29
N GLY A 16 -25.49 -3.98 29.74
CA GLY A 16 -24.83 -4.81 30.75
C GLY A 16 -23.41 -5.19 30.30
N PRO A 17 -22.50 -5.52 31.24
CA PRO A 17 -21.08 -5.75 30.95
C PRO A 17 -20.82 -6.86 29.92
N ARG A 18 -21.79 -7.75 29.68
CA ARG A 18 -21.71 -8.78 28.63
C ARG A 18 -21.86 -8.21 27.22
N LEU A 19 -22.74 -7.23 27.02
CA LEU A 19 -22.96 -6.59 25.72
C LEU A 19 -21.77 -5.72 25.32
N THR A 20 -21.16 -5.03 26.29
CA THR A 20 -19.94 -4.25 26.04
C THR A 20 -18.76 -5.16 25.69
N LEU A 21 -18.58 -6.29 26.37
CA LEU A 21 -17.56 -7.30 26.02
C LEU A 21 -17.75 -7.87 24.62
N LEU A 22 -18.99 -8.21 24.24
CA LEU A 22 -19.30 -8.72 22.90
C LEU A 22 -19.04 -7.66 21.82
N ALA A 23 -19.44 -6.41 22.06
CA ALA A 23 -19.19 -5.30 21.14
C ALA A 23 -17.68 -5.05 20.96
N LEU A 24 -16.91 -5.07 22.05
CA LEU A 24 -15.45 -4.97 22.01
C LEU A 24 -14.86 -6.11 21.18
N PHE A 25 -15.23 -7.36 21.47
CA PHE A 25 -14.74 -8.51 20.73
C PHE A 25 -15.03 -8.42 19.22
N ALA A 26 -16.27 -8.06 18.86
CA ALA A 26 -16.67 -7.87 17.48
C ALA A 26 -15.88 -6.75 16.79
N ALA A 27 -15.65 -5.63 17.48
CA ALA A 27 -14.84 -4.53 16.96
C ALA A 27 -13.39 -4.96 16.73
N THR A 28 -12.78 -5.72 17.65
CA THR A 28 -11.42 -6.23 17.50
C THR A 28 -11.30 -7.21 16.35
N MET A 29 -12.28 -8.09 16.17
CA MET A 29 -12.33 -9.02 15.04
C MET A 29 -12.43 -8.29 13.70
N LEU A 30 -13.31 -7.29 13.62
CA LEU A 30 -13.46 -6.47 12.41
C LEU A 30 -12.16 -5.71 12.09
N ALA A 31 -11.52 -5.12 13.10
CA ALA A 31 -10.23 -4.44 12.92
C ALA A 31 -9.15 -5.42 12.41
N GLY A 32 -9.09 -6.64 12.96
CA GLY A 32 -8.18 -7.68 12.49
C GLY A 32 -8.39 -8.05 11.01
N LEU A 33 -9.65 -8.20 10.59
CA LEU A 33 -9.98 -8.49 9.19
C LEU A 33 -9.56 -7.35 8.24
N LEU A 34 -9.74 -6.10 8.65
CA LEU A 34 -9.31 -4.94 7.84
C LEU A 34 -7.78 -4.89 7.66
N VAL A 35 -7.04 -5.19 8.73
CA VAL A 35 -5.56 -5.26 8.70
C VAL A 35 -5.10 -6.39 7.76
N LEU A 36 -5.69 -7.58 7.86
CA LEU A 36 -5.38 -8.71 6.99
C LEU A 36 -5.72 -8.42 5.52
N GLY A 37 -6.88 -7.79 5.28
CA GLY A 37 -7.28 -7.36 3.93
C GLY A 37 -6.29 -6.36 3.34
N ARG A 38 -5.82 -5.40 4.15
CA ARG A 38 -4.80 -4.44 3.71
C ARG A 38 -3.46 -5.11 3.41
N LEU A 39 -2.99 -6.00 4.28
CA LEU A 39 -1.76 -6.79 4.05
C LEU A 39 -1.85 -7.59 2.76
N TRP A 40 -2.96 -8.29 2.54
CA TRP A 40 -3.19 -9.07 1.34
C TRP A 40 -3.17 -8.20 0.08
N TRP A 41 -3.87 -7.07 0.10
CA TRP A 41 -3.90 -6.13 -1.01
C TRP A 41 -2.50 -5.63 -1.39
N VAL A 42 -1.72 -5.18 -0.39
CA VAL A 42 -0.35 -4.70 -0.63
C VAL A 42 0.53 -5.84 -1.15
N HIS A 43 0.44 -7.02 -0.56
CA HIS A 43 1.20 -8.19 -1.02
C HIS A 43 0.91 -8.53 -2.49
N GLN A 44 -0.36 -8.48 -2.91
CA GLN A 44 -0.73 -8.72 -4.31
C GLN A 44 -0.18 -7.66 -5.28
N GLN A 45 0.12 -6.44 -4.80
CA GLN A 45 0.66 -5.36 -5.63
C GLN A 45 2.20 -5.33 -5.62
N THR A 46 2.83 -5.58 -4.48
CA THR A 46 4.27 -5.34 -4.28
C THR A 46 5.08 -6.59 -3.95
N SER A 47 4.43 -7.73 -3.78
CA SER A 47 5.01 -8.97 -3.23
C SER A 47 5.54 -8.83 -1.80
N ASP A 48 5.17 -7.76 -1.08
CA ASP A 48 5.62 -7.50 0.30
C ASP A 48 4.49 -7.71 1.32
N TRP A 49 4.80 -8.33 2.47
CA TRP A 49 3.87 -8.48 3.60
C TRP A 49 3.94 -7.28 4.55
N VAL A 50 3.52 -6.11 4.07
CA VAL A 50 3.53 -4.84 4.81
C VAL A 50 2.21 -4.10 4.65
N LEU A 51 1.82 -3.28 5.64
CA LEU A 51 0.56 -2.52 5.58
C LEU A 51 0.60 -1.36 4.60
N TRP A 52 1.80 -0.83 4.38
CA TRP A 52 2.06 0.32 3.51
C TRP A 52 3.18 -0.04 2.56
N PRO A 53 2.99 0.18 1.25
CA PRO A 53 4.02 -0.11 0.27
C PRO A 53 5.25 0.77 0.53
N LYS A 54 6.43 0.17 0.42
CA LYS A 54 7.71 0.89 0.44
C LYS A 54 7.84 1.74 -0.82
N GLU A 55 8.64 2.80 -0.76
CA GLU A 55 9.02 3.58 -1.95
C GLU A 55 9.58 2.69 -3.06
N ILE A 56 10.43 1.73 -2.69
CA ILE A 56 10.96 0.69 -3.59
C ILE A 56 10.41 -0.66 -3.11
N PRO A 57 9.25 -1.11 -3.63
CA PRO A 57 8.69 -2.41 -3.30
C PRO A 57 9.50 -3.55 -3.94
N SER A 58 9.37 -4.77 -3.43
CA SER A 58 10.06 -5.95 -4.01
C SER A 58 9.66 -6.20 -5.47
N ARG A 59 8.40 -5.92 -5.80
CA ARG A 59 7.84 -5.94 -7.15
C ARG A 59 7.23 -4.58 -7.52
N VAL A 60 7.57 -4.07 -8.70
CA VAL A 60 6.96 -2.86 -9.30
C VAL A 60 6.21 -3.26 -10.55
N GLN A 61 4.95 -2.83 -10.67
CA GLN A 61 4.19 -2.97 -11.91
C GLN A 61 4.24 -1.65 -12.70
N PHE A 62 4.73 -1.69 -13.93
CA PHE A 62 4.90 -0.52 -14.80
C PHE A 62 4.64 -0.89 -16.25
N ALA A 63 3.90 -0.04 -16.98
CA ALA A 63 3.54 -0.25 -18.38
C ALA A 63 2.94 -1.64 -18.67
N GLY A 64 2.12 -2.16 -17.75
CA GLY A 64 1.49 -3.49 -17.87
C GLY A 64 2.43 -4.68 -17.64
N ARG A 65 3.64 -4.44 -17.11
CA ARG A 65 4.65 -5.46 -16.83
C ARG A 65 5.12 -5.42 -15.39
N ASP A 66 5.63 -6.55 -14.91
CA ASP A 66 6.16 -6.69 -13.56
C ASP A 66 7.69 -6.61 -13.58
N TYR A 67 8.27 -5.91 -12.60
CA TYR A 67 9.71 -5.72 -12.43
C TYR A 67 10.10 -6.15 -11.01
N ASN A 68 11.19 -6.91 -10.90
CA ASN A 68 11.83 -7.34 -9.67
C ASN A 68 12.84 -6.30 -9.21
N CYS A 69 12.60 -5.70 -8.05
CA CYS A 69 13.60 -4.89 -7.34
C CYS A 69 14.30 -5.69 -6.23
N GLY A 70 13.81 -6.90 -5.94
CA GLY A 70 14.26 -7.74 -4.83
C GLY A 70 13.85 -7.18 -3.45
N PRO A 71 13.97 -7.99 -2.39
CA PRO A 71 13.63 -7.56 -1.03
C PRO A 71 14.60 -6.51 -0.48
N THR A 72 15.81 -6.44 -1.04
CA THR A 72 16.88 -5.49 -0.70
C THR A 72 17.40 -4.87 -1.99
N PRO A 73 16.80 -3.76 -2.46
CA PRO A 73 17.17 -3.13 -3.72
C PRO A 73 18.63 -2.68 -3.72
N ALA A 74 19.37 -3.04 -4.77
CA ALA A 74 20.72 -2.54 -4.98
C ALA A 74 20.69 -1.21 -5.71
N MET A 75 21.57 -0.28 -5.34
CA MET A 75 21.76 0.95 -6.11
C MET A 75 22.11 0.60 -7.56
N ALA A 76 21.52 1.38 -8.48
CA ALA A 76 21.75 1.22 -9.90
C ALA A 76 23.24 1.43 -10.20
N ARG A 77 23.87 0.41 -10.79
CA ARG A 77 25.23 0.51 -11.34
C ARG A 77 25.25 1.06 -12.77
N HIS A 78 24.07 1.19 -13.38
CA HIS A 78 23.90 1.61 -14.77
C HIS A 78 23.81 3.14 -14.83
N GLU A 79 24.25 3.70 -15.95
CA GLU A 79 24.21 5.14 -16.17
C GLU A 79 22.75 5.61 -16.25
N VAL A 80 22.39 6.62 -15.46
CA VAL A 80 21.04 7.23 -15.44
C VAL A 80 20.83 8.17 -16.64
N SER A 81 21.89 8.37 -17.45
CA SER A 81 21.86 9.24 -18.62
C SER A 81 20.85 8.75 -19.65
N GLY A 82 19.95 9.62 -20.10
CA GLY A 82 18.90 9.29 -21.07
C GLY A 82 17.60 8.74 -20.46
N MET A 83 17.55 8.44 -19.17
CA MET A 83 16.33 8.00 -18.49
C MET A 83 15.40 9.19 -18.20
N THR A 84 14.10 9.00 -18.45
CA THR A 84 13.07 10.01 -18.18
C THR A 84 12.04 9.50 -17.19
N ARG A 85 11.46 10.40 -16.39
CA ARG A 85 10.37 10.07 -15.47
C ARG A 85 9.13 9.68 -16.26
N GLN A 86 8.63 8.46 -16.01
CA GLN A 86 7.49 7.91 -16.75
C GLN A 86 6.39 7.33 -15.85
N GLY A 87 6.60 7.25 -14.53
CA GLY A 87 5.57 6.78 -13.62
C GLY A 87 5.97 6.90 -12.16
N THR A 88 5.20 6.25 -11.31
CA THR A 88 5.43 6.18 -9.87
C THR A 88 5.16 4.78 -9.33
N THR A 89 5.94 4.33 -8.36
CA THR A 89 5.69 3.07 -7.64
C THR A 89 4.45 3.20 -6.74
N ALA A 90 3.94 2.07 -6.22
CA ALA A 90 2.85 2.08 -5.26
C ALA A 90 3.19 2.83 -3.95
N GLY A 91 4.47 2.90 -3.59
CA GLY A 91 4.97 3.69 -2.46
C GLY A 91 5.33 5.14 -2.80
N GLY A 92 5.13 5.57 -4.05
CA GLY A 92 5.28 6.98 -4.45
C GLY A 92 6.64 7.37 -5.02
N ALA A 93 7.60 6.46 -5.15
CA ALA A 93 8.89 6.75 -5.77
C ALA A 93 8.77 6.93 -7.28
N GLU A 94 9.69 7.68 -7.89
CA GLU A 94 9.66 7.92 -9.34
C GLU A 94 10.16 6.71 -10.11
N ILE A 95 9.47 6.35 -11.18
CA ILE A 95 9.92 5.35 -12.15
C ILE A 95 10.57 6.08 -13.32
N LEU A 96 11.86 5.82 -13.52
CA LEU A 96 12.61 6.28 -14.68
C LEU A 96 12.80 5.13 -15.65
N ALA A 97 12.67 5.43 -16.93
CA ALA A 97 12.85 4.46 -17.99
C ALA A 97 13.36 5.16 -19.25
N GLU A 98 13.95 4.38 -20.17
CA GLU A 98 14.33 4.88 -21.48
C GLU A 98 13.09 5.37 -22.25
N PRO A 99 13.22 6.38 -23.13
CA PRO A 99 12.14 6.81 -23.98
C PRO A 99 11.57 5.62 -24.77
N PRO A 100 10.26 5.58 -25.03
CA PRO A 100 9.66 4.50 -25.79
C PRO A 100 10.21 4.48 -27.22
N LEU A 101 11.17 3.59 -27.50
CA LEU A 101 11.75 3.34 -28.83
C LEU A 101 11.07 2.17 -29.57
N GLY A 102 9.94 1.67 -29.04
CA GLY A 102 9.20 0.53 -29.60
C GLY A 102 9.60 -0.83 -29.05
N GLU A 103 10.69 -0.92 -28.26
CA GLU A 103 11.14 -2.15 -27.61
C GLU A 103 10.63 -2.29 -26.17
N ALA A 104 10.47 -3.53 -25.73
CA ALA A 104 10.04 -3.87 -24.39
C ALA A 104 11.17 -3.60 -23.38
N LYS A 105 10.89 -2.82 -22.33
CA LYS A 105 11.92 -2.41 -21.38
C LYS A 105 12.30 -3.56 -20.45
N VAL A 106 13.54 -4.03 -20.56
CA VAL A 106 14.08 -5.12 -19.72
C VAL A 106 14.51 -4.65 -18.33
N PHE A 107 14.68 -3.34 -18.14
CA PHE A 107 14.97 -2.74 -16.84
C PHE A 107 14.29 -1.38 -16.68
N ILE A 108 14.02 -1.02 -15.43
CA ILE A 108 13.60 0.33 -15.01
C ILE A 108 14.49 0.77 -13.85
N LEU A 109 14.53 2.08 -13.62
CA LEU A 109 15.15 2.64 -12.43
C LEU A 109 14.06 3.23 -11.53
N VAL A 110 14.21 3.06 -10.22
CA VAL A 110 13.37 3.70 -9.21
C VAL A 110 14.20 4.75 -8.50
N ARG A 111 13.78 6.02 -8.54
CA ARG A 111 14.45 7.14 -7.89
C ARG A 111 13.70 7.55 -6.63
N THR A 112 14.44 7.61 -5.53
CA THR A 112 14.00 8.09 -4.22
C THR A 112 14.89 9.25 -3.76
N ALA A 113 14.64 9.77 -2.56
CA ALA A 113 15.55 10.73 -1.92
C ALA A 113 16.92 10.11 -1.56
N GLU A 114 16.98 8.79 -1.39
CA GLU A 114 18.18 8.06 -0.94
C GLU A 114 19.08 7.62 -2.11
N GLY A 115 18.53 7.52 -3.32
CA GLY A 115 19.29 7.13 -4.48
C GLY A 115 18.44 6.64 -5.64
N THR A 116 19.10 5.99 -6.59
CA THR A 116 18.46 5.35 -7.75
C THR A 116 18.76 3.86 -7.73
N PHE A 117 17.72 3.03 -7.90
CA PHE A 117 17.78 1.58 -7.73
C PHE A 117 17.31 0.89 -9.01
N GLY A 118 18.01 -0.16 -9.42
CA GLY A 118 17.66 -0.89 -10.64
C GLY A 118 16.66 -2.00 -10.36
N CYS A 119 15.61 -2.09 -11.18
CA CYS A 119 14.67 -3.20 -11.16
C CYS A 119 14.66 -3.89 -12.52
N GLY A 120 14.89 -5.21 -12.52
CA GLY A 120 14.89 -6.04 -13.72
C GLY A 120 13.51 -6.56 -14.00
N LEU A 121 13.16 -6.75 -15.26
CA LEU A 121 11.90 -7.32 -15.67
C LEU A 121 11.67 -8.75 -15.09
N LEU A 122 10.46 -9.03 -14.62
CA LEU A 122 10.00 -10.36 -14.19
C LEU A 122 9.36 -11.11 -15.36
N GLY A 123 10.08 -12.10 -15.89
CA GLY A 123 9.57 -13.04 -16.88
C GLY A 123 9.49 -12.47 -18.31
N GLY A 124 9.89 -13.32 -19.27
CA GLY A 124 9.96 -13.00 -20.70
C GLY A 124 11.26 -12.29 -21.11
N PRO A 125 11.63 -12.34 -22.40
CA PRO A 125 12.71 -11.52 -22.97
C PRO A 125 12.37 -10.02 -22.93
#